data_AF-A0A6I2SRQ1-F1
#
_entry.id   AF-A0A6I2SRQ1-F1
#
_cell.length_a   1.000
_cell.length_b   1.000
_cell.length_c   1.000
_cell.angle_alpha   90.00
_cell.angle_beta   90.00
_cell.angle_gamma   90.00
#
_symmetry.space_group_name_H-M   'P 1'
#
loop_
_entity.id
_entity.type
_entity.pdbx_description
1 polymer ?
#
loop_
_entity_poly.entity_id
_entity_poly.type
_entity_poly.pdbx_seq_one_letter_code
_entity_poly.pdbx_strand_id
1 'polypeptide(L)' 'MMIRFAVSLLFVLWLQLLSGCSVKHVTTGIYEGFRVQNDLQSSPAERVGRPESPDYGQYEQMKKEQNY' A
#
# COMPACT_ATOMS: atom_id res chain seq x y z
N MET A 1 3.67 -23.58 33.75
CA MET A 1 2.76 -23.54 32.58
C MET A 1 2.51 -22.11 32.08
N MET A 2 2.26 -21.14 32.96
CA MET A 2 2.01 -19.72 32.61
C MET A 2 3.13 -19.02 31.81
N ILE A 3 4.41 -19.33 32.08
CA ILE A 3 5.54 -18.69 31.37
C ILE A 3 5.55 -19.03 29.88
N ARG A 4 5.19 -20.27 29.51
CA ARG A 4 5.17 -20.70 28.09
C ARG A 4 4.08 -19.96 27.31
N PHE A 5 2.91 -19.74 27.93
CA PHE A 5 1.84 -18.94 27.35
C PHE A 5 2.22 -17.46 27.18
N ALA A 6 2.90 -16.87 28.17
CA ALA A 6 3.36 -15.49 28.08
C ALA A 6 4.36 -15.30 26.92
N VAL A 7 5.30 -16.23 26.73
CA VAL A 7 6.27 -16.18 25.63
C VAL A 7 5.58 -16.33 24.27
N SER A 8 4.61 -17.23 24.15
CA SER A 8 3.83 -17.40 22.91
C SER A 8 3.02 -16.15 22.56
N LEU A 9 2.38 -15.51 23.54
CA LEU A 9 1.64 -14.25 23.33
C LEU A 9 2.57 -13.13 22.90
N LEU A 10 3.75 -13.03 23.52
CA LEU A 10 4.76 -12.04 23.15
C LEU A 10 5.20 -12.24 21.69
N PHE A 11 5.45 -13.48 21.27
CA PHE A 11 5.83 -13.80 19.90
C PHE A 11 4.75 -13.44 18.87
N VAL A 12 3.47 -13.72 19.17
CA VAL A 12 2.35 -13.31 18.31
C VAL A 12 2.25 -11.79 18.23
N LEU A 13 2.45 -11.08 19.34
CA LEU A 13 2.41 -9.62 19.36
C LEU A 13 3.52 -9.01 18.49
N TRP A 14 4.73 -9.57 18.54
CA TRP A 14 5.85 -9.19 17.68
C TRP A 14 5.57 -9.44 16.20
N LEU A 15 4.98 -10.59 15.86
CA LEU A 15 4.58 -10.89 14.48
C LEU A 15 3.52 -9.91 13.97
N GLN A 16 2.55 -9.54 14.82
CA GLN A 16 1.52 -8.56 14.44
C GLN A 16 2.10 -7.16 14.22
N LEU A 17 3.01 -6.70 15.10
CA LEU A 17 3.70 -5.42 14.94
C LEU A 17 4.49 -5.34 13.63
N LEU A 18 5.19 -6.42 13.26
CA LEU A 18 5.93 -6.48 11.99
C LEU A 18 5.00 -6.49 10.77
N SER A 19 3.87 -7.21 10.84
CA SER A 19 2.91 -7.26 9.73
C SER A 19 2.20 -5.93 9.49
N GLY A 20 1.85 -5.18 10.54
CA GLY A 20 1.08 -3.93 10.43
C GLY A 20 1.84 -2.80 9.72
N CYS A 21 3.14 -2.68 9.95
CA CYS A 21 3.99 -1.70 9.25
C CYS A 21 4.36 -2.16 7.84
N SER A 22 4.57 -3.47 7.63
CA SER A 22 4.96 -4.01 6.32
C SER A 22 3.85 -3.84 5.28
N VAL A 23 2.59 -4.08 5.64
CA VAL A 23 1.48 -4.06 4.68
C VAL A 23 1.31 -2.70 4.01
N LYS A 24 1.37 -1.59 4.78
CA LYS A 24 1.19 -0.24 4.20
C LYS A 24 2.30 0.12 3.21
N HIS A 25 3.55 -0.15 3.57
CA HIS A 25 4.68 0.13 2.68
C HIS A 25 4.65 -0.75 1.43
N VAL A 26 4.24 -2.02 1.57
CA VAL A 26 4.10 -2.94 0.44
C VAL A 26 2.99 -2.48 -0.51
N THR A 27 1.81 -2.10 -0.01
CA THR A 27 0.70 -1.66 -0.87
C THR A 27 1.01 -0.35 -1.58
N THR A 28 1.62 0.62 -0.88
CA THR A 28 2.11 1.86 -1.51
C THR A 28 3.14 1.56 -2.60
N GLY A 29 4.13 0.72 -2.29
CA GLY A 29 5.19 0.39 -3.26
C GLY A 29 4.67 -0.34 -4.50
N ILE A 30 3.73 -1.27 -4.33
CA ILE A 30 3.09 -1.98 -5.44
C ILE A 30 2.32 -1.00 -6.33
N TYR A 31 1.52 -0.11 -5.74
CA TYR A 31 0.73 0.86 -6.50
C TYR A 31 1.62 1.84 -7.28
N GLU A 32 2.62 2.45 -6.63
CA GLU A 32 3.55 3.36 -7.30
C GLU A 32 4.33 2.64 -8.40
N GLY A 33 4.71 1.37 -8.20
CA GLY A 33 5.32 0.54 -9.23
C GLY A 33 4.42 0.39 -10.46
N PHE A 34 3.15 0.04 -10.27
CA PHE A 34 2.19 -0.08 -11.36
C PHE A 34 1.90 1.27 -12.04
N ARG A 35 1.83 2.36 -11.27
CA ARG A 35 1.63 3.72 -11.79
C ARG A 35 2.76 4.10 -12.73
N VAL A 36 4.02 3.97 -12.28
CA VAL A 36 5.20 4.28 -13.08
C VAL A 36 5.29 3.38 -14.32
N GLN A 37 4.98 2.08 -14.19
CA GLN A 37 4.99 1.17 -15.32
C GLN A 37 3.95 1.56 -16.39
N ASN A 38 2.71 1.86 -15.98
CA ASN A 38 1.66 2.30 -16.88
C ASN A 38 2.00 3.64 -17.54
N ASP A 39 2.55 4.57 -16.76
CA ASP A 39 3.02 5.84 -17.29
C ASP A 39 4.08 5.55 -18.36
N LEU A 40 5.11 4.74 -18.09
CA LEU A 40 6.18 4.42 -19.06
C LEU A 40 5.68 3.71 -20.33
N GLN A 41 4.57 2.96 -20.25
CA GLN A 41 3.96 2.30 -21.41
C GLN A 41 3.12 3.25 -22.27
N SER A 42 2.64 4.37 -21.71
CA SER A 42 1.94 5.39 -22.48
C SER A 42 2.92 6.19 -23.34
N SER A 43 2.59 6.36 -24.63
CA SER A 43 3.40 7.17 -25.53
C SER A 43 3.32 8.66 -25.11
N PRO A 44 4.36 9.47 -25.41
CA PRO A 44 4.33 10.90 -25.10
C PRO A 44 3.11 11.64 -25.67
N ALA A 45 2.62 11.23 -26.84
CA ALA A 45 1.44 11.81 -27.48
C ALA A 45 0.14 11.48 -26.73
N GLU A 46 0.02 10.30 -26.13
CA GLU A 46 -1.16 9.90 -25.32
C GLU A 46 -1.18 10.57 -23.95
N ARG A 47 -0.03 11.02 -23.44
CA ARG A 47 0.08 11.77 -22.19
C ARG A 47 -0.36 13.22 -22.31
N VAL A 48 -0.30 13.81 -23.50
CA VAL A 48 -0.71 15.21 -23.70
C VAL A 48 -2.23 15.33 -23.51
N GLY A 49 -2.65 16.06 -22.48
CA GLY A 49 -4.06 16.31 -22.17
C GLY A 49 -4.71 15.28 -21.22
N ARG A 50 -3.98 14.25 -20.78
CA ARG A 50 -4.44 13.38 -19.70
C ARG A 50 -4.02 13.95 -18.34
N PRO A 51 -4.89 13.91 -17.31
CA PRO A 51 -4.49 14.24 -15.95
C PRO A 51 -3.42 13.28 -15.46
N GLU A 52 -2.51 13.76 -14.61
CA GLU A 52 -1.48 12.93 -14.01
C GLU A 52 -2.12 11.82 -13.17
N SER A 53 -1.57 10.60 -13.27
CA SER A 53 -2.02 9.46 -12.49
C SER A 53 -1.88 9.79 -10.99
N PRO A 54 -2.94 9.64 -10.18
CA PRO A 54 -2.92 10.04 -8.77
C PRO A 54 -1.85 9.27 -7.99
N ASP A 55 -1.27 9.89 -6.98
CA ASP A 55 -0.37 9.18 -6.07
C ASP A 55 -1.16 8.19 -5.20
N TYR A 56 -0.46 7.26 -4.54
CA TYR A 56 -1.11 6.26 -3.69
C TYR A 56 -2.02 6.86 -2.59
N GLY A 57 -1.60 7.97 -1.96
CA GLY A 57 -2.37 8.65 -0.94
C GLY A 57 -3.65 9.27 -1.48
N GLN A 58 -3.59 9.86 -2.68
CA GLN A 58 -4.75 10.39 -3.40
C GLN A 58 -5.71 9.27 -3.80
N TYR A 59 -5.19 8.14 -4.29
CA TYR A 59 -5.99 6.95 -4.59
C TYR A 59 -6.73 6.43 -3.35
N GLU A 60 -6.05 6.36 -2.20
CA GLU A 60 -6.67 5.94 -0.93
C GLU A 60 -7.76 6.91 -0.45
N GLN A 61 -7.62 8.22 -0.70
CA GLN A 61 -8.66 9.21 -0.42
C GLN A 61 -9.88 9.03 -1.33
N MET A 62 -9.66 8.92 -2.64
CA MET A 62 -10.74 8.68 -3.61
C MET A 62 -11.51 7.39 -3.29
N LYS A 63 -10.80 6.33 -2.88
CA LYS A 63 -11.43 5.06 -2.46
C LYS A 63 -12.31 5.23 -1.23
N LYS A 64 -11.95 6.11 -0.29
CA LYS A 64 -12.79 6.41 0.89
C LYS A 64 -14.01 7.22 0.52
N GLU A 65 -13.86 8.15 -0.42
CA GLU A 65 -14.96 8.99 -0.94
C GLU A 65 -15.97 8.20 -1.77
N GLN A 66 -15.53 7.15 -2.49
CA GLN A 66 -16.40 6.30 -3.30
C GLN A 66 -17.13 5.19 -2.52
N ASN A 67 -16.67 4.84 -1.32
CA ASN A 67 -17.33 3.84 -0.46
C ASN A 67 -18.31 4.46 0.55
N TYR A 68 -18.57 5.77 0.43
CA TYR A 68 -19.59 6.52 1.16
C TYR A 68 -20.70 6.96 0.21
#